data_AF-A0A2N2IH80-F1
#
_entry.id   AF-A0A2N2IH80-F1
#
_cell.length_a   1.000
_cell.length_b   1.000
_cell.length_c   1.000
_cell.angle_alpha   90.00
_cell.angle_beta   90.00
_cell.angle_gamma   90.00
#
_symmetry.space_group_name_H-M   'P 1'
#
loop_
_entity.id
_entity.type
_entity.pdbx_description
1 polymer ?
#
loop_
_entity_poly.entity_id
_entity_poly.type
_entity_poly.pdbx_seq_one_letter_code
_entity_poly.pdbx_strand_id
1 'polypeptide(L)'
;ARTRWRILGFETDRTRVRLEPVTGRTHQLRLHCATERERGGLGRAIVGDALYGSGYRGPDSPGRPAAGPRLMLHACELEIRDPDSGAAIAFVSEPRFDRSGAVSCEPREHPP
;
A
#
# COMPACT_ATOMS: atom_id res chain seq x y z
N ALA A 1 5.35 -5.39 15.43
CA ALA A 1 5.59 -5.72 14.01
C ALA A 1 6.46 -4.61 13.42
N ARG A 2 7.21 -4.85 12.33
CA ARG A 2 8.16 -3.86 11.77
C ARG A 2 8.01 -3.69 10.27
N THR A 3 7.85 -2.44 9.85
CA THR A 3 7.71 -2.04 8.44
C THR A 3 8.63 -0.86 8.21
N ARG A 4 9.53 -0.96 7.23
CA ARG A 4 10.30 0.18 6.72
C ARG A 4 9.47 0.88 5.67
N TRP A 5 9.66 2.19 5.52
CA TRP A 5 8.94 2.95 4.52
C TRP A 5 9.75 4.15 4.04
N ARG A 6 9.42 4.63 2.84
CA ARG A 6 9.92 5.89 2.29
C ARG A 6 8.89 6.51 1.38
N ILE A 7 8.91 7.84 1.29
CA ILE A 7 8.06 8.59 0.36
C ILE A 7 8.62 8.41 -1.06
N LEU A 8 7.73 8.14 -2.02
CA LEU A 8 8.04 8.08 -3.44
C LEU A 8 7.55 9.32 -4.20
N GLY A 9 6.52 9.99 -3.68
CA GLY A 9 5.96 11.21 -4.28
C GLY A 9 4.81 11.75 -3.45
N PHE A 10 4.51 13.03 -3.67
CA PHE A 10 3.35 13.70 -3.11
C PHE A 10 2.36 13.97 -4.23
N GLU A 11 1.09 13.74 -3.97
CA GLU A 11 -0.03 14.18 -4.79
C GLU A 11 -0.88 15.18 -3.99
N THR A 12 -1.86 15.81 -4.63
CA THR A 12 -2.68 16.89 -4.03
C THR A 12 -3.35 16.49 -2.70
N ASP A 13 -3.82 15.25 -2.59
CA ASP A 13 -4.61 14.76 -1.45
C ASP A 13 -4.08 13.44 -0.86
N ARG A 14 -2.95 12.94 -1.36
CA ARG A 14 -2.37 11.66 -0.95
C ARG A 14 -0.86 11.65 -1.11
N THR A 15 -0.24 10.60 -0.61
CA THR A 15 1.21 10.42 -0.68
C THR A 15 1.50 9.01 -1.10
N ARG A 16 2.30 8.87 -2.14
CA ARG A 16 2.82 7.58 -2.58
C ARG A 16 3.97 7.17 -1.68
N VAL A 17 3.84 6.00 -1.07
CA VAL A 17 4.85 5.43 -0.18
C VAL A 17 5.29 4.05 -0.67
N ARG A 18 6.58 3.77 -0.52
CA ARG A 18 7.10 2.40 -0.58
C ARG A 18 7.06 1.82 0.83
N LEU A 19 6.56 0.60 0.95
CA LEU A 19 6.49 -0.14 2.20
C LEU A 19 7.30 -1.43 2.04
N GLU A 20 8.16 -1.72 3.01
CA GLU A 20 8.95 -2.94 3.07
C GLU A 20 8.65 -3.65 4.41
N PRO A 21 7.79 -4.68 4.40
CA PRO A 21 7.47 -5.44 5.60
C PRO A 21 8.68 -6.28 6.03
N VAL A 22 9.25 -5.98 7.20
CA VAL A 22 10.34 -6.79 7.77
C VAL A 22 9.79 -8.01 8.53
N THR A 23 8.53 -7.91 8.95
CA THR A 23 7.72 -9.03 9.47
C THR A 23 6.44 -9.18 8.64
N GLY A 24 5.80 -10.35 8.65
CA GLY A 24 4.61 -10.66 7.85
C GLY A 24 3.32 -10.86 8.66
N ARG A 25 3.01 -9.98 9.63
CA ARG A 25 1.77 -10.12 10.43
C ARG A 25 0.53 -9.76 9.60
N THR A 26 -0.62 -10.36 9.93
CA THR A 26 -1.91 -10.06 9.30
C THR A 26 -2.20 -8.56 9.33
N HIS A 27 -2.55 -7.99 8.17
CA HIS A 27 -2.86 -6.56 7.99
C HIS A 27 -1.78 -5.56 8.42
N GLN A 28 -0.54 -6.00 8.66
CA GLN A 28 0.53 -5.18 9.24
C GLN A 28 0.68 -3.82 8.55
N LEU A 29 0.81 -3.81 7.23
CA LEU A 29 1.02 -2.57 6.46
C LEU A 29 -0.15 -1.60 6.61
N ARG A 30 -1.38 -2.13 6.55
CA ARG A 30 -2.62 -1.36 6.65
C ARG A 30 -2.74 -0.68 8.01
N LEU A 31 -2.54 -1.45 9.08
CA LEU A 31 -2.58 -0.94 10.46
C LEU A 31 -1.45 0.07 10.73
N HIS A 32 -0.22 -0.21 10.28
CA HIS A 32 0.90 0.71 10.46
C HIS A 32 0.66 2.06 9.77
N CYS A 33 0.05 2.07 8.58
CA CYS A 33 -0.30 3.30 7.90
C CYS A 33 -1.38 4.08 8.66
N ALA A 34 -2.44 3.39 9.10
CA ALA A 34 -3.57 4.01 9.79
C ALA A 34 -3.29 4.39 11.25
N THR A 35 -2.28 3.84 11.90
CA THR A 35 -1.97 4.15 13.31
C THR A 35 -1.37 5.55 13.46
N GLU A 36 -1.70 6.24 14.55
CA GLU A 36 -1.25 7.60 14.83
C GLU A 36 0.27 7.74 14.90
N ARG A 37 0.79 8.92 14.55
CA ARG A 37 2.24 9.19 14.58
C ARG A 37 2.80 9.10 15.99
N GLU A 38 2.05 9.58 16.98
CA GLU A 38 2.36 9.50 18.41
C GLU A 38 2.43 8.05 18.89
N ARG A 39 1.70 7.14 18.24
CA ARG A 39 1.70 5.70 18.49
C ARG A 39 2.68 4.93 17.58
N GLY A 40 3.49 5.64 16.79
CA GLY A 40 4.53 5.06 15.92
C GLY A 40 4.04 4.58 14.55
N GLY A 41 2.85 4.98 14.11
CA GLY A 41 2.36 4.76 12.74
C GLY A 41 2.56 5.96 11.81
N LEU A 42 1.97 5.93 10.62
CA LEU A 42 2.07 7.04 9.65
C LEU A 42 1.01 8.13 9.84
N GLY A 43 -0.06 7.82 10.56
CA GLY A 43 -1.22 8.68 10.76
C GLY A 43 -2.06 8.92 9.50
N ARG A 44 -1.92 8.05 8.50
CA ARG A 44 -2.58 8.16 7.19
C ARG A 44 -2.96 6.77 6.69
N ALA A 45 -4.24 6.44 6.73
CA ALA A 45 -4.74 5.17 6.22
C ALA A 45 -4.52 5.04 4.69
N ILE A 46 -4.40 3.80 4.21
CA ILE A 46 -4.26 3.51 2.78
C ILE A 46 -5.58 3.85 2.07
N VAL A 47 -5.48 4.47 0.89
CA VAL A 47 -6.63 4.81 0.04
C VAL A 47 -7.44 3.55 -0.28
N GLY A 48 -8.76 3.62 -0.12
CA GLY A 48 -9.67 2.49 -0.33
C GLY A 48 -9.58 1.36 0.72
N ASP A 49 -8.91 1.58 1.86
CA ASP A 49 -8.91 0.63 2.97
C ASP A 49 -10.24 0.68 3.75
N ALA A 50 -11.12 -0.30 3.50
CA ALA A 50 -12.42 -0.37 4.17
C ALA A 50 -12.36 -0.67 5.69
N LEU A 51 -11.25 -1.24 6.19
CA LEU A 51 -11.14 -1.62 7.60
C LEU A 51 -10.58 -0.48 8.45
N TYR A 52 -9.52 0.18 7.95
CA TYR A 52 -8.81 1.21 8.72
C TYR A 52 -8.99 2.64 8.18
N GLY A 53 -9.64 2.81 7.01
CA GLY A 53 -9.83 4.11 6.38
C GLY A 53 -10.86 5.00 7.06
N SER A 54 -11.87 4.45 7.72
CA SER A 54 -12.96 5.19 8.37
C SER A 54 -12.64 5.68 9.78
N GLY A 55 -11.54 5.20 10.39
CA GLY A 55 -11.26 5.39 11.82
C GLY A 55 -10.33 6.55 12.19
N TYR A 56 -9.65 7.19 11.22
CA TYR A 56 -8.62 8.17 11.54
C TYR A 56 -9.11 9.62 11.41
N ARG A 57 -9.51 10.21 12.55
CA ARG A 57 -9.86 11.64 12.69
C ARG A 57 -8.76 12.35 13.46
N GLY A 58 -7.71 12.78 12.76
CA GLY A 58 -6.78 13.76 13.33
C GLY A 58 -7.45 15.15 13.40
N PRO A 59 -7.06 16.00 14.38
CA PRO A 59 -7.64 17.34 14.55
C PRO A 59 -7.50 18.24 13.31
N ASP A 60 -6.49 17.97 12.47
CA ASP A 60 -6.18 18.76 11.26
C ASP A 60 -6.56 18.04 9.94
N SER A 61 -7.48 17.07 9.96
CA SER A 61 -7.92 16.35 8.74
C SER A 61 -9.44 16.40 8.54
N PRO A 62 -9.97 17.47 7.93
CA PRO A 62 -11.40 17.63 7.64
C PRO A 62 -11.84 16.85 6.39
N GLY A 63 -11.30 15.66 6.17
CA GLY A 63 -11.47 14.91 4.92
C GLY A 63 -11.98 13.51 5.16
N ARG A 64 -13.14 13.20 4.58
CA ARG A 64 -13.67 11.86 4.30
C ARG A 64 -12.54 10.86 3.96
N PRO A 65 -12.63 9.57 4.34
CA PRO A 65 -11.68 8.55 3.90
C PRO A 65 -11.37 8.74 2.42
N ALA A 66 -10.08 8.74 2.05
CA ALA A 66 -9.67 8.86 0.65
C ALA A 66 -10.34 7.71 -0.12
N ALA A 67 -11.42 8.05 -0.81
CA ALA A 67 -12.26 7.09 -1.49
C ALA A 67 -11.44 6.54 -2.65
N GLY A 68 -11.26 5.23 -2.66
CA GLY A 68 -10.62 4.50 -3.75
C GLY A 68 -11.53 3.38 -4.22
N PRO A 69 -11.46 2.98 -5.50
CA PRO A 69 -12.25 1.87 -6.03
C PRO A 69 -11.90 0.51 -5.40
N ARG A 70 -10.73 0.40 -4.78
CA ARG A 70 -10.22 -0.77 -4.05
C ARG A 70 -9.08 -0.34 -3.12
N LEU A 71 -8.53 -1.28 -2.34
CA LEU A 71 -7.33 -1.06 -1.54
C LEU A 71 -6.14 -0.71 -2.44
N MET A 72 -5.57 0.48 -2.28
CA MET A 72 -4.38 0.96 -3.00
C MET A 72 -3.09 0.44 -2.35
N LEU A 73 -2.95 -0.88 -2.25
CA LEU A 73 -1.76 -1.57 -1.77
C LEU A 73 -1.40 -2.67 -2.77
N HIS A 74 -0.18 -2.61 -3.32
CA HIS A 74 0.29 -3.55 -4.34
C HIS A 74 1.68 -4.08 -3.97
N ALA A 75 1.85 -5.41 -4.06
CA ALA A 75 3.15 -6.05 -3.91
C ALA A 75 3.93 -5.88 -5.22
N CYS A 76 4.82 -4.88 -5.26
CA CYS A 76 5.54 -4.52 -6.49
C CYS A 76 6.76 -5.42 -6.74
N GLU A 77 7.39 -5.91 -5.67
CA GLU A 77 8.65 -6.66 -5.72
C GLU A 77 8.62 -7.78 -4.68
N LEU A 78 9.16 -8.95 -5.05
CA LEU A 78 9.39 -10.08 -4.16
C LEU A 78 10.76 -10.67 -4.47
N GLU A 79 11.61 -10.79 -3.45
CA GLU A 79 12.89 -11.49 -3.56
C GLU A 79 12.87 -12.67 -2.59
N ILE A 80 13.22 -13.84 -3.10
CA ILE A 80 13.35 -15.07 -2.31
C ILE A 80 14.64 -15.80 -2.72
N ARG A 81 15.10 -16.70 -1.86
CA ARG A 81 16.13 -17.66 -2.24
C ARG A 81 15.46 -18.89 -2.81
N ASP A 82 15.96 -19.34 -3.96
CA ASP A 82 15.63 -20.63 -4.53
C ASP A 82 15.91 -21.74 -3.49
N PRO A 83 14.96 -22.64 -3.22
CA PRO A 83 15.13 -23.65 -2.18
C PRO A 83 16.21 -24.69 -2.50
N ASP A 84 16.46 -24.96 -3.79
CA ASP A 84 17.40 -25.99 -4.23
C ASP A 84 18.82 -25.45 -4.39
N SER A 85 18.96 -24.33 -5.09
CA SER A 85 20.26 -23.72 -5.43
C SER A 85 20.71 -22.64 -4.44
N GLY A 86 19.81 -22.08 -3.63
CA GLY A 86 20.09 -20.96 -2.73
C GLY A 86 20.32 -19.61 -3.44
N ALA A 87 20.20 -19.57 -4.77
CA ALA A 87 20.35 -18.38 -5.59
C ALA A 87 19.21 -17.38 -5.31
N ALA A 88 19.51 -16.08 -5.41
CA ALA A 88 18.48 -15.06 -5.29
C ALA A 88 17.62 -15.02 -6.55
N ILE A 89 16.30 -15.10 -6.37
CA ILE A 89 15.30 -14.93 -7.43
C ILE A 89 14.44 -13.72 -7.09
N ALA A 90 14.30 -12.79 -8.05
CA ALA A 90 13.50 -11.59 -7.90
C ALA A 90 12.33 -11.60 -8.89
N PHE A 91 11.16 -11.21 -8.41
CA PHE A 91 9.95 -11.01 -9.18
C PHE A 91 9.49 -9.55 -9.07
N VAL A 92 9.05 -8.98 -10.18
CA VAL A 92 8.52 -7.62 -10.25
C VAL A 92 7.12 -7.65 -10.84
N SER A 93 6.21 -6.87 -10.26
CA SER A 93 4.85 -6.69 -10.76
C SER A 93 4.47 -5.21 -10.70
N GLU A 94 4.18 -4.62 -11.85
CA GLU A 94 3.82 -3.20 -11.92
C GLU A 94 2.46 -2.93 -11.25
N PRO A 95 2.35 -1.88 -10.41
CA PRO A 95 1.08 -1.51 -9.80
C PRO A 95 0.10 -0.99 -10.86
N ARG A 96 -1.10 -1.57 -10.89
CA ARG A 96 -2.19 -1.18 -11.81
C ARG A 96 -3.06 -0.01 -11.30
N PHE A 97 -2.56 0.78 -10.37
CA PHE A 97 -3.14 2.09 -10.07
C PHE A 97 -2.12 3.12 -10.52
N ASP A 98 -2.51 3.94 -11.49
CA ASP A 98 -1.64 4.88 -12.18
C ASP A 98 -1.10 5.97 -11.23
N ARG A 99 -0.23 6.85 -11.73
CA ARG A 99 0.29 8.02 -10.98
C ARG A 99 -0.82 9.00 -10.55
N SER A 100 -2.05 8.85 -11.06
CA SER A 100 -3.25 9.66 -10.78
C SER A 100 -4.25 8.98 -9.83
N GLY A 101 -4.03 7.73 -9.41
CA GLY A 101 -5.00 6.92 -8.66
C GLY A 101 -6.17 6.34 -9.47
N ALA A 102 -6.18 6.47 -10.80
CA ALA A 102 -7.14 5.78 -11.66
C ALA A 102 -6.69 4.34 -11.90
N VAL A 103 -7.65 3.42 -11.84
CA VAL A 103 -7.45 2.02 -12.23
C VAL A 103 -7.59 1.99 -13.75
N SER A 104 -6.50 1.72 -14.48
CA SER A 104 -6.59 1.37 -15.89
C SER A 104 -7.28 0.01 -16.01
N CYS A 105 -8.60 0.05 -16.23
CA CYS A 105 -9.39 -1.12 -16.53
C CYS A 105 -9.15 -1.46 -18.00
N GLU A 106 -8.13 -2.27 -18.30
CA GLU A 106 -8.00 -2.83 -19.64
C GLU A 106 -9.03 -3.95 -19.83
N PRO A 107 -9.71 -4.02 -20.98
CA PRO A 107 -10.70 -5.04 -21.26
C PRO A 107 -10.02 -6.42 -21.27
N ARG A 108 -10.56 -7.37 -20.49
CA ARG A 108 -10.19 -8.78 -20.60
C ARG A 108 -10.73 -9.31 -21.93
N GLU A 109 -9.88 -9.45 -22.93
CA GLU A 109 -10.15 -10.35 -24.05
C GLU A 109 -9.96 -11.80 -23.56
N HIS A 110 -11.02 -12.59 -23.65
CA HIS A 110 -10.99 -14.04 -23.43
C HIS A 110 -10.42 -14.71 -24.69
N PRO A 111 -9.41 -15.59 -24.60
CA PRO A 111 -9.03 -16.44 -25.72
C PRO A 111 -10.11 -17.51 -25.99
N PRO A 112 -10.18 -18.04 -27.23
CA PRO A 112 -11.38 -18.63 -27.83
C PRO A 112 -11.89 -19.92 -27.18
#